data_AF-H9FG91-F1
#
_entry.id   AF-H9FG91-F1
#
_cell.length_a   1.000
_cell.length_b   1.000
_cell.length_c   1.000
_cell.angle_alpha   90.00
_cell.angle_beta   90.00
_cell.angle_gamma   90.00
#
_symmetry.space_group_name_H-M   'P 1'
#
loop_
_entity.id
_entity.type
_entity.pdbx_description
1 polymer ?
#
loop_
_entity_poly.entity_id
_entity_poly.type
_entity_poly.pdbx_seq_one_letter_code
_entity_poly.pdbx_strand_id
1 'polypeptide(L)'
;KPTEKIFMSYEEICPQREKNATQPCQWASAVNVRNRYIYVAQPALSRVLVVDIRAQKVLQSIGVDPLPAKLAYDKSHDQVWVLSWGDVHKSQPSLQVITEASAGQDQHLIRTPFAGVDDFFIPPTNLIINHIRFGFIFNKSDPAVHKVDLETLMPLKTIGLHHHGCVPQAMAHTHLGGYFFIQCRQDSPA
;
A
#
# COMPACT_ATOMS: atom_id res chain seq x y z
N LYS A 1 -4.81 15.20 -9.49
CA LYS A 1 -4.89 16.24 -8.44
C LYS A 1 -5.72 15.69 -7.29
N PRO A 2 -5.17 15.58 -6.07
CA PRO A 2 -5.96 15.30 -4.87
C PRO A 2 -7.08 16.34 -4.77
N THR A 3 -8.28 15.94 -4.37
CA THR A 3 -9.36 16.90 -4.10
C THR A 3 -9.54 17.00 -2.60
N GLU A 4 -9.30 18.19 -2.05
CA GLU A 4 -9.68 18.55 -0.69
C GLU A 4 -11.20 18.71 -0.64
N LYS A 5 -11.89 17.57 -0.58
CA LYS A 5 -13.32 17.51 -0.32
C LYS A 5 -13.50 16.98 1.08
N ILE A 6 -13.99 17.85 1.96
CA ILE A 6 -14.50 17.43 3.27
C ILE A 6 -15.85 16.77 3.01
N PHE A 7 -15.94 15.48 3.32
CA PHE A 7 -17.19 14.73 3.16
C PHE A 7 -18.05 14.94 4.40
N MET A 8 -19.28 15.41 4.21
CA MET A 8 -20.21 15.74 5.29
C MET A 8 -21.36 14.74 5.43
N SER A 9 -21.55 13.82 4.47
CA SER A 9 -22.58 12.78 4.57
C SER A 9 -22.06 11.38 4.22
N TYR A 10 -22.76 10.36 4.71
CA TYR A 10 -22.50 8.96 4.40
C TYR A 10 -22.56 8.68 2.89
N GLU A 11 -23.50 9.32 2.20
CA GLU A 11 -23.73 9.14 0.76
C GLU A 11 -22.54 9.63 -0.07
N GLU A 12 -21.75 10.59 0.41
CA GLU A 12 -20.57 11.05 -0.30
C GLU A 12 -19.33 10.16 -0.03
N ILE A 13 -19.26 9.56 1.17
CA ILE A 13 -18.25 8.56 1.56
C ILE A 13 -18.52 7.23 0.82
N CYS A 14 -19.81 6.90 0.67
CA CYS A 14 -20.33 5.65 0.14
C CYS A 14 -21.45 5.92 -0.88
N PRO A 15 -21.13 6.47 -2.05
CA PRO A 15 -22.12 6.74 -3.08
C PRO A 15 -22.74 5.45 -3.60
N GLN A 16 -24.06 5.42 -3.69
CA GLN A 16 -24.76 4.33 -4.35
C GLN A 16 -24.60 4.43 -5.86
N ARG A 17 -24.16 3.33 -6.50
CA ARG A 17 -24.03 3.27 -7.97
C ARG A 17 -25.38 3.08 -8.68
N GLU A 18 -26.38 2.51 -8.00
CA GLU A 18 -27.72 2.27 -8.56
C GLU A 18 -28.82 2.63 -7.55
N LYS A 19 -29.91 3.22 -8.03
CA LYS A 19 -31.02 3.76 -7.21
C LYS A 19 -31.77 2.72 -6.36
N ASN A 20 -31.52 1.42 -6.55
CA ASN A 20 -32.25 0.33 -5.89
C ASN A 20 -31.36 -0.76 -5.27
N ALA A 21 -30.05 -0.54 -5.14
CA ALA A 21 -29.16 -1.52 -4.51
C ALA A 21 -28.41 -0.88 -3.34
N THR A 22 -28.71 -1.33 -2.12
CA THR A 22 -27.87 -1.13 -0.94
C THR A 22 -26.61 -1.98 -1.07
N GLN A 23 -25.73 -1.65 -2.02
CA GLN A 23 -24.43 -2.28 -2.07
C GLN A 23 -23.55 -1.66 -0.98
N PRO A 24 -23.08 -2.45 0.00
CA PRO A 24 -22.24 -1.92 1.06
C PRO A 24 -20.94 -1.39 0.47
N CYS A 25 -20.49 -0.28 1.05
CA CYS A 25 -19.19 0.30 0.78
C CYS A 25 -18.08 -0.73 0.94
N GLN A 26 -17.29 -0.94 -0.11
CA GLN A 26 -16.17 -1.88 -0.07
C GLN A 26 -14.89 -1.19 0.38
N TRP A 27 -14.21 -1.81 1.34
CA TRP A 27 -12.94 -1.38 1.91
C TRP A 27 -11.96 -2.55 1.81
N ALA A 28 -10.71 -2.28 1.43
CA ALA A 28 -9.71 -3.35 1.27
C ALA A 28 -8.59 -3.29 2.29
N SER A 29 -8.11 -2.09 2.62
CA SER A 29 -6.97 -1.91 3.50
C SER A 29 -7.06 -0.58 4.23
N ALA A 30 -6.52 -0.54 5.45
CA ALA A 30 -6.42 0.68 6.24
C ALA A 30 -5.07 0.75 6.95
N VAL A 31 -4.51 1.96 7.10
CA VAL A 31 -3.31 2.21 7.90
C VAL A 31 -3.50 3.41 8.82
N ASN A 32 -2.97 3.28 10.04
CA ASN A 32 -2.88 4.38 10.99
C ASN A 32 -1.59 5.16 10.72
N VAL A 33 -1.74 6.48 10.53
CA VAL A 33 -0.64 7.42 10.34
C VAL A 33 -0.52 8.30 11.58
N ARG A 34 0.54 8.05 12.35
CA ARG A 34 0.93 8.79 13.57
C ARG A 34 -0.19 9.00 14.59
N ASN A 35 -1.14 8.07 14.70
CA ASN A 35 -2.32 8.15 15.57
C ASN A 35 -3.16 9.42 15.37
N ARG A 36 -3.06 10.06 14.21
CA ARG A 36 -3.81 11.26 13.86
C ARG A 36 -4.76 11.01 12.71
N TYR A 37 -4.29 10.28 11.70
CA TYR A 37 -5.07 9.98 10.51
C TYR A 37 -5.21 8.47 10.30
N ILE A 38 -6.33 8.08 9.69
CA ILE A 38 -6.52 6.75 9.12
C ILE A 38 -6.64 6.93 7.61
N TYR A 39 -5.80 6.23 6.86
CA TYR A 39 -5.90 6.11 5.42
C TYR A 39 -6.66 4.84 5.12
N VAL A 40 -7.74 4.92 4.34
CA VAL A 40 -8.59 3.76 4.03
C VAL A 40 -8.81 3.67 2.53
N ALA A 41 -8.50 2.52 1.95
CA ALA A 41 -8.67 2.24 0.52
C ALA A 41 -10.11 1.82 0.21
N GLN A 42 -10.70 2.45 -0.82
CA GLN A 42 -11.99 2.10 -1.41
C GLN A 42 -11.81 1.58 -2.85
N PRO A 43 -11.72 0.26 -3.04
CA PRO A 43 -11.43 -0.34 -4.35
C PRO A 43 -12.40 0.09 -5.45
N ALA A 44 -13.70 0.03 -5.17
CA ALA A 44 -14.76 0.31 -6.15
C ALA A 44 -14.80 1.78 -6.63
N LEU A 45 -14.14 2.68 -5.90
CA LEU A 45 -14.09 4.11 -6.20
C LEU A 45 -12.68 4.58 -6.58
N SER A 46 -11.71 3.66 -6.67
CA SER A 46 -10.31 3.96 -7.01
C SER A 46 -9.74 5.13 -6.22
N ARG A 47 -9.99 5.14 -4.90
CA ARG A 47 -9.56 6.23 -4.01
C ARG A 47 -9.11 5.74 -2.65
N VAL A 48 -8.30 6.56 -1.99
CA VAL A 48 -7.96 6.46 -0.57
C VAL A 48 -8.56 7.66 0.14
N LEU A 49 -9.30 7.41 1.23
CA LEU A 49 -9.84 8.45 2.09
C LEU A 49 -8.89 8.70 3.27
N VAL A 50 -8.72 9.98 3.62
CA VAL A 50 -7.96 10.41 4.80
C VAL A 50 -8.94 10.84 5.87
N VAL A 51 -8.97 10.11 6.99
CA VAL A 51 -9.88 10.35 8.11
C VAL A 51 -9.10 10.92 9.29
N ASP A 52 -9.47 12.09 9.79
CA ASP A 52 -8.95 12.61 11.06
C ASP A 52 -9.62 11.90 12.23
N ILE A 53 -8.81 11.23 13.04
CA ILE A 53 -9.27 10.44 14.19
C ILE A 53 -9.88 11.34 15.27
N ARG A 54 -9.32 12.53 15.48
CA ARG A 54 -9.78 13.47 16.53
C ARG A 54 -11.04 14.20 16.10
N ALA A 55 -11.07 14.69 14.87
CA ALA A 55 -12.24 15.39 14.34
C ALA A 55 -13.37 14.44 13.91
N GLN A 56 -13.09 13.13 13.77
CA GLN A 56 -13.99 12.10 13.25
C GLN A 56 -14.59 12.47 11.89
N LYS A 57 -13.76 13.02 11.00
CA LYS A 57 -14.19 13.52 9.69
C LYS A 57 -13.22 13.09 8.59
N VAL A 58 -13.75 12.89 7.39
CA VAL A 58 -12.92 12.68 6.20
C VAL A 58 -12.42 14.04 5.72
N LEU A 59 -11.11 14.22 5.72
CA LEU A 59 -10.45 15.45 5.29
C LEU A 59 -10.24 15.50 3.77
N GLN A 60 -9.91 14.36 3.18
CA GLN A 60 -9.46 14.31 1.80
C GLN A 60 -9.83 12.98 1.11
N SER A 61 -10.05 13.07 -0.21
CA SER A 61 -10.14 11.93 -1.11
C SER A 61 -9.00 11.99 -2.13
N ILE A 62 -8.13 11.00 -2.09
CA ILE A 62 -6.97 10.87 -2.97
C ILE A 62 -7.32 9.83 -4.03
N GLY A 63 -7.46 10.29 -5.28
CA GLY A 63 -7.63 9.38 -6.41
C GLY A 63 -6.35 8.59 -6.66
N VAL A 64 -6.45 7.27 -6.70
CA VAL A 64 -5.35 6.33 -6.93
C VAL A 64 -5.70 5.43 -8.12
N ASP A 65 -4.77 4.57 -8.50
CA ASP A 65 -5.01 3.59 -9.55
C ASP A 65 -6.11 2.59 -9.17
N PRO A 66 -6.78 1.95 -10.15
CA PRO A 66 -7.95 1.12 -9.88
C PRO A 66 -7.68 -0.06 -8.94
N LEU A 67 -8.68 -0.36 -8.12
CA LEU A 67 -8.65 -1.43 -7.11
C LEU A 67 -7.45 -1.34 -6.15
N PRO A 68 -7.29 -0.24 -5.38
CA PRO A 68 -6.32 -0.19 -4.29
C PRO A 68 -6.58 -1.29 -3.26
N ALA A 69 -5.65 -2.22 -3.13
CA ALA A 69 -5.84 -3.46 -2.39
C ALA A 69 -5.03 -3.53 -1.09
N LYS A 70 -3.84 -2.93 -1.06
CA LYS A 70 -2.96 -2.93 0.12
C LYS A 70 -2.38 -1.54 0.35
N LEU A 71 -2.45 -1.10 1.61
CA LEU A 71 -1.80 0.09 2.12
C LEU A 71 -0.70 -0.31 3.11
N ALA A 72 0.44 0.39 3.07
CA ALA A 72 1.47 0.29 4.11
C ALA A 72 1.99 1.68 4.46
N TYR A 73 2.10 1.98 5.75
CA TYR A 73 2.67 3.24 6.21
C TYR A 73 4.16 3.07 6.51
N ASP A 74 5.00 3.80 5.79
CA ASP A 74 6.40 4.00 6.11
C ASP A 74 6.54 5.21 7.03
N LYS A 75 6.72 4.92 8.32
CA LYS A 75 6.90 5.95 9.35
C LYS A 75 8.20 6.76 9.18
N SER A 76 9.23 6.15 8.58
CA SER A 76 10.57 6.74 8.48
C SER A 76 10.58 7.92 7.53
N HIS A 77 9.89 7.78 6.40
CA HIS A 77 9.82 8.81 5.36
C HIS A 77 8.46 9.54 5.31
N ASP A 78 7.55 9.20 6.24
CA ASP A 78 6.18 9.73 6.30
C ASP A 78 5.37 9.54 5.01
N GLN A 79 5.36 8.30 4.53
CA GLN A 79 4.76 7.93 3.25
C GLN A 79 3.73 6.80 3.41
N VAL A 80 2.64 6.85 2.65
CA VAL A 80 1.71 5.72 2.52
C VAL A 80 1.88 5.10 1.12
N TRP A 81 2.29 3.84 1.10
CA TRP A 81 2.44 3.04 -0.11
C TRP A 81 1.11 2.38 -0.45
N VAL A 82 0.70 2.49 -1.72
CA VAL A 82 -0.58 2.02 -2.25
C VAL A 82 -0.31 1.03 -3.37
N LEU A 83 -0.61 -0.25 -3.12
CA LEU A 83 -0.62 -1.28 -4.15
C LEU A 83 -2.03 -1.42 -4.71
N SER A 84 -2.15 -1.20 -6.02
CA SER A 84 -3.40 -1.29 -6.77
C SER A 84 -3.32 -2.44 -7.76
N TRP A 85 -4.39 -3.23 -7.86
CA TRP A 85 -4.41 -4.41 -8.75
C TRP A 85 -4.68 -4.04 -10.21
N GLY A 86 -5.24 -2.87 -10.49
CA GLY A 86 -5.69 -2.46 -11.82
C GLY A 86 -7.00 -3.12 -12.22
N ASP A 87 -7.07 -4.45 -12.14
CA ASP A 87 -8.30 -5.23 -12.33
C ASP A 87 -8.36 -6.47 -11.42
N VAL A 88 -9.48 -7.19 -11.47
CA VAL A 88 -9.73 -8.39 -10.66
C VAL A 88 -8.72 -9.51 -10.96
N HIS A 89 -8.11 -9.51 -12.14
CA HIS A 89 -7.12 -10.49 -12.59
C HIS A 89 -5.67 -10.06 -12.29
N LYS A 90 -5.47 -8.87 -11.71
CA LYS A 90 -4.16 -8.24 -11.48
C LYS A 90 -3.34 -8.16 -12.76
N SER A 91 -3.94 -7.74 -13.88
CA SER A 91 -3.23 -7.69 -15.17
C SER A 91 -2.12 -6.63 -15.21
N GLN A 92 -2.35 -5.48 -14.57
CA GLN A 92 -1.43 -4.34 -14.54
C GLN A 92 -1.36 -3.73 -13.14
N PRO A 93 -0.78 -4.45 -12.16
CA PRO A 93 -0.65 -3.93 -10.82
C PRO A 93 0.33 -2.75 -10.81
N SER A 94 0.02 -1.74 -10.02
CA SER A 94 0.82 -0.54 -9.87
C SER A 94 1.08 -0.23 -8.41
N LEU A 95 2.21 0.46 -8.17
CA LEU A 95 2.60 0.91 -6.85
C LEU A 95 2.72 2.44 -6.86
N GLN A 96 1.96 3.09 -6.00
CA GLN A 96 1.94 4.54 -5.84
C GLN A 96 2.29 4.91 -4.40
N VAL A 97 2.82 6.11 -4.19
CA VAL A 97 3.24 6.61 -2.88
C VAL A 97 2.56 7.94 -2.62
N ILE A 98 1.88 8.04 -1.48
CA ILE A 98 1.35 9.30 -0.94
C ILE A 98 2.39 9.83 0.04
N THR A 99 2.99 10.98 -0.25
CA THR A 99 4.01 11.60 0.62
C THR A 99 3.38 12.55 1.64
N GLU A 100 4.13 12.89 2.67
CA GLU A 100 3.72 13.85 3.72
C GLU A 100 2.41 13.43 4.39
N ALA A 101 2.25 12.13 4.61
CA ALA A 101 0.99 11.54 5.04
C ALA A 101 0.53 12.05 6.42
N SER A 102 1.45 12.54 7.25
CA SER A 102 1.12 13.12 8.56
C SER A 102 0.84 14.63 8.55
N ALA A 103 1.00 15.32 7.41
CA ALA A 103 0.70 16.75 7.30
C ALA A 103 -0.82 17.02 7.37
N GLY A 104 -1.62 16.19 6.71
CA GLY A 104 -3.09 16.28 6.69
C GLY A 104 -3.68 17.15 5.59
N GLN A 105 -2.85 17.86 4.82
CA GLN A 105 -3.22 18.64 3.63
C GLN A 105 -2.12 18.51 2.56
N ASP A 106 -2.39 18.95 1.34
CA ASP A 106 -1.42 19.06 0.21
C ASP A 106 -0.63 17.79 -0.16
N GLN A 107 -1.16 16.61 0.19
CA GLN A 107 -0.48 15.34 -0.04
C GLN A 107 -0.21 15.08 -1.53
N HIS A 108 1.02 14.69 -1.85
CA HIS A 108 1.42 14.39 -3.22
C HIS A 108 1.39 12.90 -3.50
N LEU A 109 0.76 12.53 -4.62
CA LEU A 109 0.75 11.16 -5.12
C LEU A 109 1.84 11.00 -6.18
N ILE A 110 2.81 10.15 -5.89
CA ILE A 110 3.91 9.80 -6.78
C ILE A 110 3.64 8.41 -7.38
N ARG A 111 3.75 8.30 -8.70
CA ARG A 111 3.75 7.00 -9.40
C ARG A 111 5.18 6.46 -9.39
N THR A 112 5.36 5.25 -8.87
CA THR A 112 6.67 4.60 -8.85
C THR A 112 6.98 3.95 -10.21
N PRO A 113 8.26 3.67 -10.53
CA PRO A 113 8.63 2.96 -11.75
C PRO A 113 8.40 1.44 -11.67
N PHE A 114 7.89 0.93 -10.55
CA PHE A 114 7.74 -0.52 -10.34
C PHE A 114 6.50 -1.05 -11.06
N ALA A 115 6.69 -2.06 -11.91
CA ALA A 115 5.63 -2.72 -12.67
C ALA A 115 5.59 -4.22 -12.35
N GLY A 116 4.41 -4.84 -12.45
CA GLY A 116 4.26 -6.29 -12.23
C GLY A 116 4.39 -6.72 -10.76
N VAL A 117 4.27 -5.77 -9.83
CA VAL A 117 4.33 -5.99 -8.39
C VAL A 117 3.14 -6.85 -7.95
N ASP A 118 3.41 -8.05 -7.43
CA ASP A 118 2.35 -8.87 -6.84
C ASP A 118 2.08 -8.45 -5.39
N ASP A 119 3.16 -8.21 -4.64
CA ASP A 119 3.11 -7.64 -3.30
C ASP A 119 4.46 -7.02 -2.88
N PHE A 120 4.47 -6.28 -1.78
CA PHE A 120 5.62 -5.57 -1.24
C PHE A 120 5.67 -5.64 0.29
N PHE A 121 6.85 -5.44 0.85
CA PHE A 121 7.11 -5.45 2.28
C PHE A 121 7.97 -4.26 2.70
N ILE A 122 7.48 -3.49 3.66
CA ILE A 122 8.23 -2.44 4.34
C ILE A 122 8.44 -2.92 5.78
N PRO A 123 9.70 -3.10 6.22
CA PRO A 123 9.98 -3.50 7.59
C PRO A 123 9.31 -2.54 8.59
N PRO A 124 8.67 -3.06 9.65
CA PRO A 124 8.13 -2.19 10.68
C PRO A 124 9.26 -1.52 11.46
N THR A 125 9.00 -0.33 11.99
CA THR A 125 9.89 0.31 12.99
C THR A 125 9.53 -0.18 14.39
N ASN A 126 10.48 -0.14 15.32
CA ASN A 126 10.25 -0.40 16.74
C ASN A 126 11.10 0.54 17.61
N LEU A 127 11.19 0.27 18.92
CA LEU A 127 11.96 1.09 19.85
C LEU A 127 13.49 1.04 19.62
N ILE A 128 13.98 0.02 18.92
CA ILE A 128 15.42 -0.18 18.65
C ILE A 128 15.77 0.37 17.26
N ILE A 129 14.94 0.07 16.27
CA ILE A 129 15.09 0.50 14.88
C ILE A 129 13.97 1.50 14.57
N ASN A 130 14.30 2.78 14.70
CA ASN A 130 13.38 3.90 14.51
C ASN A 130 13.30 4.38 13.05
N HIS A 131 14.21 3.94 12.18
CA HIS A 131 14.30 4.34 10.78
C HIS A 131 14.60 3.14 9.88
N ILE A 132 13.79 2.97 8.84
CA ILE A 132 13.91 1.93 7.83
C ILE A 132 14.20 2.60 6.50
N ARG A 133 15.34 2.28 5.90
CA ARG A 133 15.77 2.87 4.62
C ARG A 133 15.24 2.10 3.41
N PHE A 134 14.99 0.80 3.56
CA PHE A 134 14.78 -0.10 2.43
C PHE A 134 13.48 -0.88 2.56
N GLY A 135 12.80 -1.05 1.43
CA GLY A 135 11.67 -1.94 1.27
C GLY A 135 12.01 -3.08 0.31
N PHE A 136 11.07 -3.99 0.15
CA PHE A 136 11.19 -5.15 -0.72
C PHE A 136 9.95 -5.31 -1.58
N ILE A 137 10.15 -5.58 -2.86
CA ILE A 137 9.10 -5.81 -3.85
C ILE A 137 9.29 -7.21 -4.40
N PHE A 138 8.20 -7.91 -4.64
CA PHE A 138 8.19 -9.22 -5.26
C PHE A 138 7.13 -9.30 -6.36
N ASN A 139 7.49 -9.95 -7.45
CA ASN A 139 6.67 -10.04 -8.65
C ASN A 139 6.04 -11.44 -8.74
N LYS A 140 4.90 -11.52 -9.45
CA LYS A 140 4.02 -12.71 -9.41
C LYS A 140 4.70 -14.02 -9.80
N SER A 141 5.64 -13.97 -10.74
CA SER A 141 6.30 -15.15 -11.32
C SER A 141 7.83 -15.05 -11.35
N ASP A 142 8.39 -14.02 -10.69
CA ASP A 142 9.84 -13.86 -10.61
C ASP A 142 10.33 -14.49 -9.29
N PRO A 143 11.18 -15.53 -9.32
CA PRO A 143 11.78 -16.09 -8.12
C PRO A 143 12.92 -15.17 -7.63
N ALA A 144 12.58 -13.93 -7.30
CA ALA A 144 13.50 -12.92 -6.84
C ALA A 144 12.82 -11.93 -5.89
N VAL A 145 13.63 -11.32 -5.02
CA VAL A 145 13.24 -10.19 -4.18
C VAL A 145 13.97 -8.95 -4.66
N HIS A 146 13.24 -7.88 -4.93
CA HIS A 146 13.81 -6.59 -5.33
C HIS A 146 13.87 -5.66 -4.12
N LYS A 147 15.08 -5.35 -3.67
CA LYS A 147 15.34 -4.33 -2.65
C LYS A 147 15.22 -2.95 -3.29
N VAL A 148 14.46 -2.08 -2.66
CA VAL A 148 14.22 -0.70 -3.10
C VAL A 148 14.60 0.30 -2.01
N ASP A 149 15.02 1.48 -2.42
CA ASP A 149 15.26 2.61 -1.52
C ASP A 149 13.94 3.38 -1.33
N LEU A 150 13.49 3.52 -0.07
CA LEU A 150 12.19 4.13 0.24
C LEU A 150 12.22 5.67 0.19
N GLU A 151 13.41 6.26 0.25
CA GLU A 151 13.59 7.72 0.15
C GLU A 151 13.54 8.16 -1.31
N THR A 152 14.32 7.48 -2.17
CA THR A 152 14.45 7.83 -3.59
C THR A 152 13.43 7.14 -4.49
N LEU A 153 12.71 6.14 -3.99
CA LEU A 153 11.75 5.32 -4.74
C LEU A 153 12.39 4.56 -5.92
N MET A 154 13.66 4.20 -5.79
CA MET A 154 14.45 3.55 -6.84
C MET A 154 14.82 2.10 -6.50
N PRO A 155 14.94 1.21 -7.49
CA PRO A 155 15.47 -0.12 -7.29
C PRO A 155 16.96 -0.04 -6.91
N LEU A 156 17.37 -0.87 -5.94
CA LEU A 156 18.76 -0.94 -5.48
C LEU A 156 19.43 -2.27 -5.85
N LYS A 157 18.76 -3.38 -5.58
CA LYS A 157 19.35 -4.71 -5.76
C LYS A 157 18.28 -5.77 -5.96
N THR A 158 18.53 -6.71 -6.85
CA THR A 158 17.73 -7.93 -6.98
C THR A 158 18.46 -9.09 -6.31
N ILE A 159 17.75 -9.84 -5.47
CA ILE A 159 18.22 -11.04 -4.78
C ILE A 159 17.51 -12.22 -5.44
N GLY A 160 18.23 -12.97 -6.28
CA GLY A 160 17.69 -14.14 -6.95
C GLY A 160 17.51 -15.31 -6.00
N LEU A 161 16.40 -16.04 -6.15
CA LEU A 161 16.02 -17.21 -5.37
C LEU A 161 15.82 -18.46 -6.23
N HIS A 162 16.25 -18.42 -7.50
CA HIS A 162 16.14 -19.54 -8.45
C HIS A 162 16.68 -20.86 -7.87
N HIS A 163 17.83 -20.82 -7.20
CA HIS A 163 18.45 -22.01 -6.58
C HIS A 163 17.64 -22.58 -5.41
N HIS A 164 16.69 -21.82 -4.88
CA HIS A 164 15.80 -22.24 -3.79
C HIS A 164 14.40 -22.61 -4.30
N GLY A 165 14.12 -22.54 -5.60
CA GLY A 165 12.79 -22.81 -6.17
C GLY A 165 11.69 -21.92 -5.57
N CYS A 166 12.05 -20.73 -5.09
CA CYS A 166 11.17 -19.89 -4.29
C CYS A 166 10.66 -18.71 -5.10
N VAL A 167 9.36 -18.68 -5.40
CA VAL A 167 8.66 -17.47 -5.86
C VAL A 167 8.07 -16.78 -4.62
N PRO A 168 8.55 -15.60 -4.23
CA PRO A 168 8.09 -14.93 -3.02
C PRO A 168 6.61 -14.54 -3.08
N GLN A 169 5.87 -14.82 -2.01
CA GLN A 169 4.47 -14.43 -1.84
C GLN A 169 4.27 -13.47 -0.67
N ALA A 170 5.08 -13.59 0.37
CA ALA A 170 5.07 -12.69 1.52
C ALA A 170 6.44 -12.65 2.19
N MET A 171 6.65 -11.66 3.05
CA MET A 171 7.87 -11.51 3.81
C MET A 171 7.56 -11.08 5.25
N ALA A 172 8.39 -11.52 6.19
CA ALA A 172 8.40 -11.09 7.58
C ALA A 172 9.83 -10.73 8.02
N HIS A 173 9.95 -9.93 9.08
CA HIS A 173 11.23 -9.46 9.60
C HIS A 173 11.28 -9.61 11.12
N THR A 174 12.44 -10.02 11.65
CA THR A 174 12.75 -9.97 13.07
C THR A 174 13.85 -8.95 13.35
N HIS A 175 13.57 -8.02 14.27
CA HIS A 175 14.58 -7.09 14.77
C HIS A 175 15.69 -7.80 15.55
N LEU A 176 15.34 -8.89 16.24
CA LEU A 176 16.33 -9.72 16.92
C LEU A 176 17.05 -10.57 15.88
N GLY A 177 18.32 -10.27 15.63
CA GLY A 177 19.17 -10.95 14.65
C GLY A 177 19.07 -10.40 13.21
N GLY A 178 18.12 -9.52 12.90
CA GLY A 178 18.02 -8.85 11.60
C GLY A 178 17.66 -9.79 10.44
N TYR A 179 16.95 -10.88 10.72
CA TYR A 179 16.57 -11.86 9.70
C TYR A 179 15.30 -11.45 8.95
N PHE A 180 15.27 -11.81 7.68
CA PHE A 180 14.10 -11.75 6.81
C PHE A 180 13.65 -13.16 6.48
N PHE A 181 12.36 -13.40 6.64
CA PHE A 181 11.71 -14.67 6.30
C PHE A 181 10.88 -14.47 5.05
N ILE A 182 11.05 -15.35 4.07
CA ILE A 182 10.33 -15.29 2.80
C ILE A 182 9.38 -16.48 2.75
N GLN A 183 8.08 -16.20 2.61
CA GLN A 183 7.09 -17.22 2.30
C GLN A 183 7.09 -17.45 0.80
N CYS A 184 7.51 -18.64 0.38
CA CYS A 184 7.48 -19.05 -1.01
C CYS A 184 6.11 -19.63 -1.36
N ARG A 185 5.65 -19.37 -2.58
CA ARG A 185 4.48 -20.08 -3.13
C ARG A 185 4.84 -21.56 -3.27
N GLN A 186 3.99 -22.44 -2.74
CA GLN A 186 4.10 -23.87 -3.02
C GLN A 186 3.50 -24.13 -4.40
N ASP A 187 4.25 -24.79 -5.29
CA ASP A 187 3.64 -25.46 -6.42
C ASP A 187 2.82 -26.63 -5.86
N SER A 188 1.50 -26.47 -5.79
CA SER A 188 0.63 -27.63 -5.59
C SER A 188 0.84 -28.55 -6.80
N PRO A 189 1.20 -29.83 -6.62
CA PRO A 189 1.12 -30.78 -7.72
C PRO A 189 -0.34 -30.85 -8.18
N ALA A 190 -0.56 -30.67 -9.49
CA ALA A 190 -1.84 -30.95 -10.12
C ALA A 190 -2.19 -32.45 -10.04
#